data_AF-A0A9E1YTC8-F1
#
_entry.id   AF-A0A9E1YTC8-F1
#
_cell.length_a   1.000
_cell.length_b   1.000
_cell.length_c   1.000
_cell.angle_alpha   90.00
_cell.angle_beta   90.00
_cell.angle_gamma   90.00
#
_symmetry.space_group_name_H-M   'P 1'
#
loop_
_entity.id
_entity.type
_entity.pdbx_description
1 polymer ?
#
loop_
_entity_poly.entity_id
_entity_poly.type
_entity_poly.pdbx_seq_one_letter_code
_entity_poly.pdbx_strand_id
1 'polypeptide(L)'
;GNHAIEGFLDWSGGLVWCAAPADAVNAATIRTLADETGGHAMLVRAPDVLKAEVPVFHPQPETRAGLTRRIKEGFDPAGILNPGRMTGMV
;
A
#
# COMPACT_ATOMS: atom_id res chain seq x y z
N GLY A 1 -23.99 12.13 4.39
CA GLY A 1 -23.49 13.43 3.91
C GLY A 1 -22.17 13.16 3.22
N ASN A 2 -22.12 13.33 1.91
CA ASN A 2 -21.33 12.47 1.02
C ASN A 2 -19.97 13.05 0.59
N HIS A 3 -19.16 13.52 1.55
CA HIS A 3 -17.81 14.07 1.31
C HIS A 3 -16.82 13.86 2.47
N ALA A 4 -17.13 12.99 3.44
CA ALA A 4 -16.29 12.86 4.63
C ALA A 4 -15.17 11.85 4.39
N ILE A 5 -13.92 12.31 4.55
CA ILE A 5 -12.83 11.39 4.91
C ILE A 5 -13.21 10.80 6.27
N GLU A 6 -13.25 9.47 6.37
CA GLU A 6 -13.58 8.75 7.60
C GLU A 6 -12.34 8.04 8.13
N GLY A 7 -12.12 8.12 9.44
CA GLY A 7 -10.94 7.58 10.11
C GLY A 7 -11.31 6.75 11.33
N PHE A 8 -10.68 5.59 11.49
CA PHE A 8 -10.72 4.80 12.72
C PHE A 8 -9.30 4.47 13.19
N LEU A 9 -9.08 4.56 14.50
CA LEU A 9 -7.82 4.15 15.12
C LEU A 9 -7.95 2.73 15.67
N ASP A 10 -6.92 1.93 15.45
CA ASP A 10 -6.77 0.58 16.00
C ASP A 10 -5.37 0.45 16.62
N TRP A 11 -5.14 -0.63 17.38
CA TRP A 11 -3.87 -0.96 18.04
C TRP A 11 -3.31 0.22 18.86
N SER A 12 -4.19 0.86 19.62
CA SER A 12 -3.86 2.04 20.44
C SER A 12 -3.19 3.17 19.63
N GLY A 13 -3.56 3.32 18.35
CA GLY A 13 -3.03 4.33 17.43
C GLY A 13 -1.90 3.83 16.52
N GLY A 14 -1.50 2.56 16.61
CA GLY A 14 -0.51 1.95 15.71
C GLY A 14 -1.03 1.67 14.29
N LEU A 15 -2.36 1.72 14.10
CA LEU A 15 -3.01 1.56 12.80
C LEU A 15 -4.14 2.59 12.64
N VAL A 16 -4.18 3.22 11.47
CA VAL A 16 -5.26 4.12 11.06
C VAL A 16 -5.96 3.53 9.84
N TRP A 17 -7.25 3.25 9.97
CA TRP A 17 -8.13 2.95 8.84
C TRP A 17 -8.67 4.27 8.29
N CYS A 18 -8.34 4.60 7.04
CA CYS A 18 -8.76 5.83 6.39
C CYS A 18 -9.56 5.50 5.12
N ALA A 19 -10.78 6.03 5.01
CA ALA A 19 -11.58 6.01 3.81
C ALA A 19 -11.69 7.43 3.24
N ALA A 20 -11.39 7.57 1.95
CA ALA A 20 -11.46 8.82 1.21
C ALA A 20 -12.11 8.56 -0.17
N PRO A 21 -12.52 9.61 -0.90
CA PRO A 21 -12.92 9.45 -2.30
C PRO A 21 -11.85 8.67 -3.09
N ALA A 22 -12.32 7.72 -3.89
CA ALA A 22 -11.44 6.76 -4.57
C ALA A 22 -10.84 7.38 -5.83
N ASP A 23 -9.78 8.16 -5.66
CA ASP A 23 -8.98 8.75 -6.73
C ASP A 23 -7.47 8.74 -6.40
N ALA A 24 -6.66 8.91 -7.46
CA ALA A 24 -5.20 8.86 -7.35
C ALA A 24 -4.63 10.04 -6.53
N VAL A 25 -5.32 11.19 -6.52
CA VAL A 25 -4.89 12.39 -5.78
C VAL A 25 -4.97 12.12 -4.27
N ASN A 26 -6.10 11.62 -3.78
CA ASN A 26 -6.27 11.25 -2.39
C ASN A 26 -5.31 10.13 -1.97
N ALA A 27 -5.09 9.13 -2.83
CA ALA A 27 -4.10 8.08 -2.57
C ALA A 27 -2.67 8.65 -2.42
N ALA A 28 -2.27 9.59 -3.29
CA ALA A 28 -0.97 10.24 -3.21
C ALA A 28 -0.85 11.11 -1.94
N THR A 29 -1.85 11.93 -1.63
CA THR A 29 -1.87 12.78 -0.42
C THR A 29 -1.75 11.96 0.85
N ILE A 30 -2.51 10.87 0.99
CA ILE A 30 -2.44 9.98 2.17
C ILE A 30 -1.05 9.35 2.29
N ARG A 31 -0.41 8.98 1.17
CA ARG A 31 0.94 8.42 1.18
C ARG A 31 1.98 9.45 1.59
N THR A 32 1.92 10.67 1.09
CA THR A 32 2.81 11.76 1.51
C THR A 32 2.71 12.00 3.02
N LEU A 33 1.50 12.05 3.58
CA LEU A 33 1.30 12.20 5.03
C LEU A 33 1.88 11.01 5.82
N ALA A 34 1.73 9.78 5.29
CA ALA A 34 2.34 8.61 5.90
C ALA A 34 3.88 8.70 5.88
N ASP A 35 4.47 9.13 4.77
CA ASP A 35 5.93 9.32 4.64
C ASP A 35 6.47 10.35 5.63
N GLU A 36 5.79 11.48 5.81
CA GLU A 36 6.15 12.53 6.76
C GLU A 36 6.21 12.04 8.22
N THR A 37 5.47 10.98 8.54
CA THR A 37 5.45 10.36 9.87
C THR A 37 6.31 9.10 9.96
N GLY A 38 7.03 8.73 8.88
CA GLY A 38 7.79 7.49 8.79
C GLY A 38 6.92 6.22 8.71
N GLY A 39 5.62 6.38 8.44
CA GLY A 39 4.64 5.32 8.29
C GLY A 39 4.53 4.79 6.86
N HIS A 40 3.44 4.06 6.59
CA HIS A 40 3.08 3.60 5.25
C HIS A 40 1.57 3.46 5.12
N ALA A 41 1.06 3.60 3.90
CA ALA A 41 -0.36 3.51 3.60
C ALA A 41 -0.63 2.44 2.53
N MET A 42 -1.29 1.36 2.94
CA MET A 42 -1.69 0.24 2.08
C MET A 42 -3.11 0.47 1.55
N LEU A 43 -3.31 0.31 0.25
CA LEU A 43 -4.63 0.38 -0.37
C LEU A 43 -5.41 -0.90 -0.08
N VAL A 44 -6.49 -0.80 0.69
CA VAL A 44 -7.28 -1.96 1.11
C VAL A 44 -8.50 -2.18 0.20
N ARG A 45 -9.18 -1.11 -0.20
CA ARG A 45 -10.40 -1.17 -1.00
C ARG A 45 -10.46 0.01 -1.97
N ALA A 46 -10.67 -0.30 -3.24
CA ALA A 46 -10.90 0.68 -4.30
C ALA A 46 -11.54 -0.01 -5.53
N PRO A 47 -12.17 0.77 -6.44
CA PRO A 47 -12.57 0.29 -7.76
C PRO A 47 -11.38 -0.30 -8.54
N ASP A 48 -11.66 -1.24 -9.45
CA ASP A 48 -10.60 -1.93 -10.22
C ASP A 48 -9.75 -0.97 -11.05
N VAL A 49 -10.37 0.08 -11.60
CA VAL A 49 -9.68 1.14 -12.36
C VAL A 49 -8.61 1.83 -11.51
N LEU A 50 -8.90 2.12 -10.25
CA LEU A 50 -7.92 2.76 -9.36
C LEU A 50 -6.87 1.77 -8.88
N LYS A 51 -7.22 0.51 -8.65
CA LYS A 51 -6.24 -0.54 -8.29
C LYS A 51 -5.24 -0.85 -9.42
N ALA A 52 -5.60 -0.56 -10.67
CA ALA A 52 -4.69 -0.68 -11.82
C ALA A 52 -3.65 0.46 -11.87
N GLU A 53 -3.99 1.64 -11.33
CA GLU A 53 -3.14 2.83 -11.32
C GLU A 53 -2.32 2.95 -10.02
N VAL A 54 -2.94 2.64 -8.89
CA VAL A 54 -2.35 2.80 -7.56
C VAL A 54 -1.92 1.44 -7.02
N PRO A 55 -0.61 1.21 -6.78
CA PRO A 55 -0.12 -0.04 -6.20
C PRO A 55 -0.81 -0.35 -4.86
N VAL A 56 -1.04 -1.63 -4.55
CA VAL A 56 -1.64 -2.01 -3.25
C VAL A 56 -0.73 -1.61 -2.09
N PHE A 57 0.55 -1.95 -2.17
CA PHE A 57 1.53 -1.60 -1.16
C PHE A 57 2.06 -0.18 -1.36
N HIS A 58 2.38 0.46 -0.24
CA HIS A 58 3.11 1.71 -0.25
C HIS A 58 4.50 1.49 -0.91
N PRO A 59 4.94 2.33 -1.87
CA PRO A 59 6.23 2.21 -2.52
C PRO A 59 7.39 2.22 -1.51
N GLN A 60 8.31 1.27 -1.60
CA GLN A 60 9.42 1.16 -0.66
C GLN A 60 10.69 1.81 -1.22
N PRO A 61 11.59 2.32 -0.37
CA PRO A 61 12.94 2.68 -0.80
C PRO A 61 13.63 1.50 -1.49
N GLU A 62 14.45 1.78 -2.50
CA GLU A 62 15.06 0.76 -3.36
C GLU A 62 15.82 -0.33 -2.58
N THR A 63 16.51 0.06 -1.50
CA THR A 63 17.25 -0.88 -0.64
C THR A 63 16.34 -1.91 0.03
N ARG A 64 15.17 -1.48 0.51
CA ARG A 64 14.18 -2.35 1.15
C ARG A 64 13.44 -3.21 0.13
N ALA A 65 13.17 -2.66 -1.05
CA ALA A 65 12.61 -3.41 -2.17
C ALA A 65 13.56 -4.53 -2.63
N GLY A 66 14.86 -4.25 -2.75
CA GLY A 66 15.88 -5.23 -3.10
C GLY A 66 16.00 -6.36 -2.08
N LEU A 67 15.96 -6.06 -0.79
CA LEU A 67 15.92 -7.09 0.26
C LEU A 67 14.66 -7.94 0.17
N THR A 68 13.49 -7.31 0.02
CA THR A 68 12.21 -8.02 -0.11
C THR A 68 12.23 -9.00 -1.28
N ARG A 69 12.77 -8.58 -2.44
CA ARG A 69 12.93 -9.43 -3.62
C ARG A 69 13.81 -10.65 -3.32
N ARG A 70 14.98 -10.45 -2.70
CA ARG A 70 15.90 -11.56 -2.35
C ARG A 70 15.27 -12.56 -1.39
N ILE A 71 14.49 -12.08 -0.42
CA ILE A 71 13.73 -12.94 0.49
C ILE A 71 12.70 -13.74 -0.33
N LYS A 72 11.92 -13.08 -1.20
CA LYS A 72 10.92 -13.73 -2.04
C LYS A 72 11.54 -14.80 -2.96
N GLU A 73 12.66 -14.51 -3.59
CA GLU A 73 13.40 -15.46 -4.45
C GLU A 73 13.89 -16.68 -3.65
N GLY A 74 14.31 -16.50 -2.40
CA GLY A 74 14.74 -17.60 -1.53
C GLY A 74 13.60 -18.50 -1.06
N PHE A 75 12.43 -17.93 -0.76
CA PHE A 75 11.27 -18.68 -0.25
C PHE A 75 10.34 -19.22 -1.34
N ASP A 76 10.28 -18.55 -2.50
CA ASP A 76 9.40 -18.90 -3.61
C ASP A 76 10.13 -18.74 -4.96
N PRO A 77 11.17 -19.55 -5.21
CA PRO A 77 11.98 -19.46 -6.43
C PRO A 77 11.17 -19.76 -7.70
N ALA A 78 10.06 -20.50 -7.58
CA ALA A 78 9.16 -20.81 -8.68
C ALA A 78 8.05 -19.77 -8.88
N GLY A 79 7.94 -18.75 -8.01
CA GLY A 79 6.94 -17.68 -8.11
C GLY A 79 5.49 -18.16 -7.98
N ILE A 80 5.24 -19.27 -7.27
CA ILE A 80 3.92 -19.89 -7.16
C ILE A 80 3.01 -19.10 -6.19
N LEU A 81 3.60 -18.50 -5.16
CA LEU A 81 2.84 -17.84 -4.10
C LEU A 81 2.51 -16.40 -4.50
N ASN A 82 1.22 -16.12 -4.71
CA ASN A 82 0.70 -14.76 -4.97
C ASN A 82 1.36 -14.04 -6.17
N PRO A 83 1.40 -14.67 -7.37
CA PRO A 83 2.01 -14.07 -8.55
C PRO A 83 1.35 -12.72 -8.89
N GLY A 84 2.17 -11.70 -9.16
CA GLY A 84 1.72 -10.35 -9.48
C GLY A 84 1.05 -9.58 -8.33
N ARG A 85 0.98 -10.14 -7.12
CA ARG A 85 0.33 -9.48 -5.97
C ARG A 85 1.31 -9.00 -4.91
N MET A 86 2.54 -9.53 -4.87
CA MET A 86 3.59 -9.10 -3.93
C MET A 86 4.58 -8.16 -4.61
N THR A 87 5.02 -7.12 -3.89
CA THR A 87 6.09 -6.23 -4.33
C THR A 87 7.41 -6.99 -4.49
N GLY A 88 8.16 -6.74 -5.57
CA GLY A 88 9.48 -7.35 -5.81
C GLY A 88 9.62 -8.10 -7.13
N MET A 89 8.56 -8.22 -7.93
CA MET A 89 8.61 -8.77 -9.29
C MET A 89 7.78 -7.89 -10.22
N VAL A 90 8.46 -7.28 -11.20
CA VAL A 90 7.91 -7.04 -12.54
C VAL A 90 8.33 -8.22 -13.42
#